data_AF-A0A180H0R2-F1
#
_entry.id   AF-A0A180H0R2-F1
#
_cell.length_a   1.000
_cell.length_b   1.000
_cell.length_c   1.000
_cell.angle_alpha   90.00
_cell.angle_beta   90.00
_cell.angle_gamma   90.00
#
_symmetry.space_group_name_H-M   'P 1'
#
loop_
_entity.id
_entity.type
_entity.pdbx_description
1 polymer ?
#
loop_
_entity_poly.entity_id
_entity_poly.type
_entity_poly.pdbx_seq_one_letter_code
_entity_poly.pdbx_strand_id
1 'polypeptide(L)' 'MVRAHKGVLVTCDPAAKQLIEKLNDQPGHEVSEFGLVTPFIIQQLDETHLLVTHECVNALRKQLEAELEKNTFTLDTL' A
#
# COMPACT_ATOMS: atom_id res chain seq x y z
N MET A 1 8.16 -24.59 -11.92
CA MET A 1 8.53 -24.86 -10.51
C MET A 1 7.59 -24.05 -9.64
N VAL A 2 6.84 -24.69 -8.74
CA VAL A 2 5.83 -23.99 -7.91
C VAL A 2 6.48 -23.31 -6.71
N ARG A 3 6.16 -22.03 -6.47
CA ARG A 3 6.60 -21.26 -5.30
C ARG A 3 5.36 -20.77 -4.57
N ALA A 4 5.23 -21.12 -3.29
CA ALA A 4 4.15 -20.64 -2.44
C ALA A 4 4.71 -19.56 -1.50
N HIS A 5 4.10 -18.38 -1.53
CA HIS A 5 4.44 -17.27 -0.64
C HIS A 5 3.28 -17.01 0.33
N LYS A 6 3.58 -16.92 1.63
CA LYS A 6 2.60 -16.53 2.64
C LYS A 6 2.48 -15.01 2.63
N GLY A 7 1.26 -14.51 2.48
CA GLY A 7 0.97 -13.08 2.43
C GLY A 7 -0.52 -12.82 2.54
N VAL A 8 -0.89 -11.56 2.39
CA VAL A 8 -2.29 -11.12 2.34
C VAL A 8 -2.58 -10.61 0.94
N LEU A 9 -3.69 -11.12 0.37
CA LEU A 9 -4.21 -10.63 -0.89
C LEU A 9 -5.03 -9.36 -0.62
N VAL A 10 -4.62 -8.27 -1.25
CA VAL A 10 -5.32 -6.98 -1.21
C VAL A 10 -6.03 -6.81 -2.55
N THR A 11 -7.34 -6.63 -2.49
CA THR A 11 -8.17 -6.26 -3.63
C THR A 11 -8.51 -4.79 -3.52
N CYS A 12 -8.14 -4.00 -4.53
CA CYS A 12 -8.37 -2.56 -4.58
C CYS A 12 -8.62 -2.11 -6.01
N ASP A 13 -9.14 -0.89 -6.21
CA ASP A 13 -9.27 -0.31 -7.54
C ASP A 13 -7.88 0.07 -8.14
N PRO A 14 -7.80 0.33 -9.45
CA PRO A 14 -6.53 0.66 -10.10
C PRO A 14 -5.86 1.93 -9.58
N ALA A 15 -6.62 2.92 -9.09
CA ALA A 15 -6.06 4.16 -8.57
C ALA A 15 -5.42 3.92 -7.19
N ALA A 16 -6.11 3.18 -6.32
CA ALA A 16 -5.57 2.74 -5.03
C ALA A 16 -4.32 1.85 -5.23
N LYS A 17 -4.32 0.95 -6.21
CA LYS A 17 -3.14 0.13 -6.54
C LYS A 17 -1.92 1.00 -6.84
N GLN A 18 -2.07 2.02 -7.70
CA GLN A 18 -0.96 2.92 -8.03
C GLN A 18 -0.46 3.70 -6.81
N LEU A 19 -1.33 4.11 -5.91
CA LEU A 19 -0.93 4.74 -4.66
C LEU A 19 -0.10 3.78 -3.78
N ILE A 20 -0.55 2.52 -3.65
CA ILE A 20 0.16 1.49 -2.90
C ILE A 20 1.54 1.20 -3.51
N GLU A 21 1.65 1.14 -4.83
CA GLU A 21 2.93 0.97 -5.53
C GLU A 21 3.87 2.15 -5.30
N LYS A 22 3.37 3.39 -5.33
CA LYS A 22 4.17 4.58 -4.99
C LYS A 22 4.68 4.54 -3.54
N LEU A 23 3.85 4.10 -2.61
CA LEU A 23 4.25 3.91 -1.21
C LEU A 23 5.31 2.81 -1.08
N ASN A 24 5.29 1.78 -1.93
CA ASN A 24 6.29 0.72 -1.93
C ASN A 24 7.62 1.13 -2.59
N ASP A 25 7.59 2.07 -3.54
CA ASP A 25 8.77 2.57 -4.27
C ASP A 25 9.64 3.53 -3.45
N GLN A 26 9.19 3.97 -2.26
CA GLN A 26 9.97 4.87 -1.41
C GLN A 26 11.34 4.27 -1.05
N PRO A 27 12.46 4.90 -1.49
CA PRO A 27 13.79 4.33 -1.38
C PRO A 27 14.38 4.56 0.01
N GLY A 28 14.18 3.58 0.87
CA GLY A 28 14.76 3.55 2.20
C GLY A 28 13.92 2.61 3.04
N HIS A 29 14.54 1.83 3.92
CA HIS A 29 13.81 1.15 5.00
C HIS A 29 13.32 2.19 6.03
N GLU A 30 12.68 3.26 5.55
CA GLU A 30 12.03 4.27 6.34
C GLU A 30 10.70 3.67 6.80
N VAL A 31 10.63 3.45 8.10
CA VAL A 31 9.38 3.13 8.77
C VAL A 31 8.50 4.37 8.60
N SER A 32 7.47 4.27 7.75
CA SER A 32 6.47 5.33 7.62
C SER A 32 5.88 5.65 9.00
N GLU A 33 5.29 6.82 9.17
CA GLU A 33 4.69 7.32 10.43
C GLU A 33 3.76 6.28 11.10
N PHE A 34 3.20 5.36 10.32
CA PHE A 34 2.29 4.30 10.77
C PHE A 34 2.90 2.90 10.88
N GLY A 35 4.23 2.76 10.78
CA GLY A 35 4.92 1.48 10.90
C GLY A 35 5.08 0.70 9.58
N LEU A 36 4.83 1.33 8.42
CA LEU A 36 4.94 0.67 7.12
C LEU A 36 6.41 0.61 6.70
N VAL A 37 6.92 -0.59 6.39
CA VAL A 37 8.31 -0.79 5.98
C VAL A 37 8.34 -1.22 4.53
N THR A 38 9.10 -0.51 3.69
CA THR A 38 9.29 -0.86 2.28
C THR A 38 10.53 -1.77 2.09
N PRO A 39 10.53 -2.64 1.06
CA PRO A 39 9.38 -3.02 0.24
C PRO A 39 8.46 -4.02 0.95
N PHE A 40 7.15 -3.83 0.84
CA PHE A 40 6.12 -4.71 1.44
C PHE A 40 5.29 -5.46 0.39
N ILE A 41 5.37 -5.08 -0.88
CA ILE A 41 4.74 -5.79 -1.99
C ILE A 41 5.57 -7.03 -2.32
N ILE A 42 4.97 -8.20 -2.18
CA ILE A 42 5.58 -9.49 -2.55
C ILE A 42 5.43 -9.71 -4.05
N GLN A 43 4.22 -9.51 -4.57
CA GLN A 43 3.91 -9.76 -5.97
C GLN A 43 2.68 -8.97 -6.41
N GLN A 44 2.72 -8.48 -7.65
CA GLN A 44 1.54 -7.97 -8.34
C GLN A 44 0.89 -9.11 -9.12
N LEU A 45 -0.40 -9.34 -8.89
CA LEU A 45 -1.14 -10.38 -9.59
C LEU A 45 -1.81 -9.81 -10.84
N ASP A 46 -2.55 -8.70 -10.67
CA ASP A 46 -3.30 -8.05 -11.73
C ASP A 46 -3.41 -6.53 -11.48
N GLU A 47 -4.28 -5.83 -12.21
CA GLU A 47 -4.55 -4.40 -12.06
C GLU A 47 -5.32 -4.03 -10.77
N THR A 48 -5.99 -4.99 -10.14
CA THR A 48 -6.81 -4.79 -8.92
C THR A 48 -6.36 -5.65 -7.75
N HIS A 49 -5.32 -6.48 -7.94
CA HIS A 49 -4.89 -7.48 -6.97
C HIS A 49 -3.39 -7.37 -6.68
N LEU A 50 -3.06 -7.20 -5.40
CA LEU A 50 -1.70 -7.13 -4.89
C LEU A 50 -1.51 -8.16 -3.77
N LEU A 51 -0.36 -8.83 -3.77
CA LEU A 51 0.07 -9.69 -2.67
C LEU A 51 1.09 -8.93 -1.81
N VAL A 52 0.75 -8.71 -0.53
CA VAL A 52 1.59 -7.96 0.43
C VAL A 52 1.95 -8.81 1.66
N THR A 53 2.94 -8.36 2.42
CA THR A 53 3.30 -8.99 3.71
C THR A 53 2.23 -8.73 4.77
N HIS A 54 2.01 -9.71 5.65
CA HIS A 54 0.94 -9.66 6.65
C HIS A 54 1.11 -8.52 7.68
N GLU A 55 2.34 -8.18 8.03
CA GLU A 55 2.67 -7.17 9.04
C GLU A 55 2.34 -5.75 8.56
N CYS A 56 2.39 -5.54 7.24
CA CYS A 56 2.17 -4.23 6.65
C CYS A 56 0.70 -3.89 6.45
N VAL A 57 -0.24 -4.84 6.54
CA VAL A 57 -1.67 -4.59 6.27
C VAL A 57 -2.25 -3.52 7.18
N ASN A 58 -1.92 -3.57 8.47
CA ASN A 58 -2.45 -2.62 9.45
C ASN A 58 -1.88 -1.21 9.24
N ALA A 59 -0.57 -1.13 8.96
CA ALA A 59 0.10 0.13 8.65
C ALA A 59 -0.37 0.71 7.31
N LEU A 60 -0.59 -0.14 6.30
CA LEU A 60 -1.05 0.25 4.97
C LEU A 60 -2.45 0.85 5.02
N ARG A 61 -3.38 0.27 5.80
CA ARG A 61 -4.73 0.85 5.98
C ARG A 61 -4.64 2.26 6.57
N LYS A 62 -3.88 2.43 7.65
CA LYS A 62 -3.70 3.75 8.29
C LYS A 62 -3.02 4.77 7.37
N GLN A 63 -2.00 4.36 6.63
CA GLN A 63 -1.32 5.23 5.67
C GLN A 63 -2.26 5.65 4.53
N LEU A 64 -3.07 4.72 4.02
CA LEU A 64 -4.07 5.03 3.00
C LEU A 64 -5.16 5.98 3.54
N GLU A 65 -5.65 5.76 4.75
CA GLU A 65 -6.59 6.66 5.43
C GLU A 65 -5.99 8.06 5.58
N ALA A 66 -4.75 8.16 6.05
CA ALA A 66 -4.05 9.44 6.20
C ALA A 66 -3.82 10.17 4.86
N GLU A 67 -3.46 9.44 3.81
CA GLU A 67 -3.31 10.01 2.46
C GLU A 67 -4.65 10.44 1.85
N LEU A 68 -5.73 9.71 2.12
CA LEU A 68 -7.09 10.08 1.71
C LEU A 68 -7.59 11.32 2.45
N GLU A 69 -7.33 11.42 3.75
CA GLU A 69 -7.66 12.61 4.55
C GLU A 69 -6.91 13.83 4.01
N LYS A 70 -5.58 13.76 3.85
CA LYS A 70 -4.78 14.86 3.28
C LYS A 70 -5.30 15.35 1.92
N ASN A 71 -5.74 14.44 1.04
CA ASN A 71 -6.32 14.79 -0.26
C ASN A 71 -7.76 15.31 -0.18
N THR A 72 -8.52 14.97 0.87
CA THR A 72 -9.88 15.49 1.06
C THR A 72 -9.87 16.92 1.56
N PHE A 73 -8.86 17.32 2.36
CA PHE A 73 -8.72 18.68 2.88
C PHE A 73 -8.40 19.75 1.81
N THR A 74 -8.00 19.38 0.60
CA THR A 74 -7.68 20.34 -0.47
C THR A 74 -8.87 20.69 -1.37
N LEU A 75 -10.01 19.99 -1.22
CA LEU A 75 -11.24 20.26 -2.00
C LEU A 75 -12.14 21.33 -1.36
N ASP A 76 -11.87 21.75 -0.11
CA ASP A 76 -12.62 22.79 0.61
C ASP A 76 -11.81 24.09 0.67
N THR A 77 -11.45 24.66 -0.48
CA THR A 77 -11.07 26.08 -0.57
C THR A 77 -11.42 26.62 -1.95
N LEU A 78 -12.72 26.86 -2.17
CA LEU A 78 -13.25 27.70 -3.23
C LEU A 78 -14.02 28.87 -2.61
#